data_AF-A0A2H6N2L7-F1
#
_entry.id   AF-A0A2H6N2L7-F1
#
_cell.length_a   1.000
_cell.length_b   1.000
_cell.length_c   1.000
_cell.angle_alpha   90.00
_cell.angle_beta   90.00
_cell.angle_gamma   90.00
#
_symmetry.space_group_name_H-M   'P 1'
#
loop_
_entity.id
_entity.type
_entity.pdbx_description
1 polymer ?
#
loop_
_entity_poly.entity_id
_entity_poly.type
_entity_poly.pdbx_seq_one_letter_code
_entity_poly.pdbx_strand_id
1 'polypeptide(L)'
;MRTLTPTLVRNGICIVISQQFSTIGNTAPIREAISKWRQVNVYVHFIEFVSLLDRILPFHLALGHLPGPVEGKIWIMATYVDCPIKSSEILRFVHSIWNFALQVRKRRKDYGFEPGLFLEHRYEDKSFRCSFSKHIFSVKGRRRCTQKSPLETQKKRNSIWMGNDSYIYSFILTLAHALNAAYLSVSRRRRVKYIFGAPRLQPWQFHPFLAKNEFWNFSRDKLYLKPDGDVEGDLMIRSCRASAKDNSVLEKVENFDRQRLVNNQDALSQLKLLWKSLPESKCGENCHPGFVKQVREGEPVCCYDCVPCPEGTISTQEGG
;
A
#
# COMPACT_ATOMS: atom_id res chain seq x y z
N MET A 1 7.94 3.92 -10.62
CA MET A 1 7.03 4.39 -11.68
C MET A 1 7.52 4.12 -13.11
N ARG A 2 8.83 4.22 -13.41
CA ARG A 2 9.37 4.06 -14.78
C ARG A 2 9.01 2.75 -15.48
N THR A 3 8.71 1.68 -14.73
CA THR A 3 8.39 0.35 -15.26
C THR A 3 6.89 0.07 -15.40
N LEU A 4 6.01 0.80 -14.69
CA LEU A 4 4.57 0.50 -14.74
C LEU A 4 3.94 0.97 -16.05
N THR A 5 4.17 2.23 -16.44
CA THR A 5 3.59 2.80 -17.67
C THR A 5 3.89 1.92 -18.90
N PRO A 6 5.14 1.48 -19.15
CA PRO A 6 5.42 0.55 -20.24
C PRO A 6 4.71 -0.80 -20.08
N THR A 7 4.59 -1.32 -18.85
CA THR A 7 3.92 -2.59 -18.58
C THR A 7 2.41 -2.51 -18.85
N LEU A 8 1.77 -1.41 -18.47
CA LEU A 8 0.34 -1.19 -18.72
C LEU A 8 0.07 -1.09 -20.23
N VAL A 9 0.85 -0.28 -20.93
CA VAL A 9 0.72 -0.11 -22.40
C VAL A 9 0.94 -1.43 -23.12
N ARG A 10 1.93 -2.24 -22.70
CA ARG A 10 2.16 -3.58 -23.27
C ARG A 10 0.98 -4.54 -23.08
N ASN A 11 0.18 -4.33 -22.04
CA ASN A 11 -1.05 -5.09 -21.77
C ASN A 11 -2.31 -4.43 -22.37
N GLY A 12 -2.15 -3.46 -23.28
CA GLY A 12 -3.27 -2.79 -23.95
C GLY A 12 -4.01 -1.77 -23.08
N ILE A 13 -3.46 -1.37 -21.94
CA ILE A 13 -4.05 -0.37 -21.04
C ILE A 13 -3.49 1.00 -21.38
N CYS A 14 -4.36 1.93 -21.77
CA CYS A 14 -3.98 3.32 -21.97
C CYS A 14 -3.99 4.14 -20.70
N ILE A 15 -3.10 5.12 -20.68
CA ILE A 15 -2.99 6.07 -19.59
C ILE A 15 -3.43 7.42 -20.14
N VAL A 16 -4.61 7.86 -19.70
CA VAL A 16 -5.20 9.16 -20.10
C VAL A 16 -4.49 10.31 -19.40
N ILE A 17 -4.06 10.08 -18.16
CA ILE A 17 -3.35 11.07 -17.37
C ILE A 17 -2.26 10.43 -16.52
N SER A 18 -1.08 11.04 -16.51
CA SER A 18 0.03 10.65 -15.64
C SER A 18 0.60 11.90 -15.00
N GLN A 19 0.47 12.00 -13.68
CA GLN A 19 0.93 13.16 -12.94
C GLN A 19 1.75 12.77 -11.75
N GLN A 20 2.77 13.58 -11.49
CA GLN A 20 3.58 13.50 -10.30
C GLN A 20 3.23 14.66 -9.39
N PHE A 21 2.73 14.34 -8.21
CA PHE A 21 2.37 15.35 -7.22
C PHE A 21 3.54 15.52 -6.24
N SER A 22 4.09 16.73 -6.15
CA SER A 22 4.96 17.10 -5.03
C SER A 22 4.16 17.19 -3.73
N THR A 23 4.80 17.02 -2.58
CA THR A 23 4.24 17.34 -1.26
C THR A 23 4.10 18.86 -1.04
N ILE A 24 4.76 19.67 -1.88
CA ILE A 24 4.79 21.13 -1.75
C ILE A 24 3.86 21.79 -2.79
N GLY A 25 2.71 22.27 -2.33
CA GLY A 25 1.99 23.48 -2.77
C GLY A 25 1.44 23.60 -4.19
N ASN A 26 1.84 22.79 -5.17
CA ASN A 26 1.42 23.01 -6.56
C ASN A 26 0.05 22.37 -6.85
N THR A 27 -0.97 23.20 -7.07
CA THR A 27 -2.35 22.77 -7.35
C THR A 27 -2.64 22.57 -8.84
N ALA A 28 -1.73 23.00 -9.72
CA ALA A 28 -1.87 22.84 -11.17
C ALA A 28 -2.10 21.38 -11.62
N PRO A 29 -1.39 20.37 -11.10
CA PRO A 29 -1.63 18.97 -11.46
C PRO A 29 -3.08 18.55 -11.12
N ILE A 30 -3.55 18.91 -9.93
CA ILE A 30 -4.90 18.55 -9.47
C ILE A 30 -5.98 19.08 -10.43
N ARG A 31 -5.82 20.32 -10.94
CA ARG A 31 -6.77 20.91 -11.88
C ARG A 31 -6.87 20.11 -13.19
N GLU A 32 -5.72 19.74 -13.77
CA GLU A 32 -5.69 18.96 -15.00
C GLU A 32 -6.28 17.55 -14.77
N ALA A 33 -5.99 16.91 -13.64
CA ALA A 33 -6.62 15.64 -13.28
C ALA A 33 -8.14 15.72 -13.12
N ILE A 34 -8.64 16.82 -12.56
CA ILE A 34 -10.07 17.07 -12.41
C ILE A 34 -10.75 17.31 -13.76
N SER A 35 -10.07 17.96 -14.71
CA SER A 35 -10.62 18.18 -16.06
C SER A 35 -10.99 16.88 -16.78
N LYS A 36 -10.25 15.80 -16.49
CA LYS A 36 -10.46 14.46 -17.05
C LYS A 36 -11.24 13.53 -16.10
N TRP A 37 -11.76 14.05 -14.97
CA TRP A 37 -12.40 13.22 -13.94
C TRP A 37 -13.58 12.40 -14.44
N ARG A 38 -14.38 12.96 -15.36
CA ARG A 38 -15.54 12.27 -15.94
C ARG A 38 -15.16 11.17 -16.93
N GLN A 39 -13.95 11.22 -17.50
CA GLN A 39 -13.48 10.28 -18.53
C GLN A 39 -12.84 9.02 -17.95
N VAL A 40 -12.43 9.05 -16.67
CA VAL A 40 -11.66 7.98 -16.04
C VAL A 40 -12.35 7.51 -14.76
N ASN A 41 -12.52 6.19 -14.63
CA ASN A 41 -13.11 5.56 -13.45
C ASN A 41 -12.09 4.89 -12.52
N VAL A 42 -10.86 4.67 -13.00
CA VAL A 42 -9.78 4.01 -12.25
C VAL A 42 -8.56 4.94 -12.11
N TYR A 43 -8.14 5.19 -10.87
CA TYR A 43 -6.94 5.95 -10.54
C TYR A 43 -5.90 5.04 -9.88
N VAL A 44 -4.67 5.06 -10.38
CA VAL A 44 -3.56 4.29 -9.81
C VAL A 44 -2.59 5.24 -9.12
N HIS A 45 -2.44 5.09 -7.81
CA HIS A 45 -1.61 5.94 -6.97
C HIS A 45 -0.40 5.17 -6.42
N PHE A 46 0.79 5.68 -6.76
CA PHE A 46 2.04 5.30 -6.12
C PHE A 46 2.39 6.36 -5.09
N ILE A 47 2.46 5.95 -3.83
CA ILE A 47 2.77 6.84 -2.72
C ILE A 47 3.99 6.26 -2.00
N GLU A 48 4.89 7.13 -1.58
CA GLU A 48 5.94 6.80 -0.62
C GLU A 48 5.60 7.55 0.67
N PHE A 49 5.25 6.83 1.74
CA PHE A 49 5.18 7.34 3.12
C PHE A 49 4.28 8.57 3.42
N VAL A 50 3.20 8.79 2.67
CA VAL A 50 2.22 9.86 2.97
C VAL A 50 0.84 9.27 3.31
N SER A 51 0.11 9.91 4.23
CA SER A 51 -1.23 9.44 4.61
C SER A 51 -2.18 9.49 3.41
N LEU A 52 -3.10 8.52 3.34
CA LEU A 52 -4.16 8.48 2.32
C LEU A 52 -4.96 9.79 2.29
N LEU A 53 -5.11 10.45 3.45
CA LEU A 53 -5.82 11.71 3.61
C LEU A 53 -5.14 12.85 2.86
N ASP A 54 -3.81 12.96 2.89
CA ASP A 54 -3.10 14.06 2.24
C ASP A 54 -3.24 14.03 0.70
N ARG A 55 -3.60 12.88 0.13
CA ARG A 55 -3.87 12.76 -1.31
C ARG A 55 -5.33 12.86 -1.64
N ILE A 56 -6.21 12.17 -0.94
CA ILE A 56 -7.64 12.19 -1.27
C ILE A 56 -8.27 13.55 -0.95
N LEU A 57 -7.85 14.20 0.15
CA LEU A 57 -8.45 15.45 0.61
C LEU A 57 -8.34 16.60 -0.43
N PRO A 58 -7.18 16.87 -1.05
CA PRO A 58 -7.10 17.89 -2.11
C PRO A 58 -8.01 17.62 -3.31
N PHE A 59 -8.13 16.36 -3.77
CA PHE A 59 -9.06 16.01 -4.84
C PHE A 59 -10.50 16.22 -4.39
N HIS A 60 -10.86 15.82 -3.16
CA HIS A 60 -12.21 15.99 -2.63
C HIS A 60 -12.61 17.46 -2.50
N LEU A 61 -11.71 18.29 -1.98
CA LEU A 61 -11.93 19.73 -1.88
C LEU A 61 -12.15 20.36 -3.26
N ALA A 62 -11.36 19.99 -4.24
CA ALA A 62 -11.48 20.54 -5.58
C ALA A 62 -12.69 19.97 -6.36
N LEU A 63 -13.07 18.71 -6.12
CA LEU A 63 -14.28 18.07 -6.68
C LEU A 63 -15.58 18.64 -6.09
N GLY A 64 -15.56 19.12 -4.85
CA GLY A 64 -16.71 19.78 -4.23
C GLY A 64 -17.18 21.03 -4.98
N HIS A 65 -16.34 21.60 -5.84
CA HIS A 65 -16.64 22.78 -6.64
C HIS A 65 -17.17 22.45 -8.06
N LEU A 66 -17.24 21.17 -8.44
CA LEU A 66 -17.76 20.78 -9.76
C LEU A 66 -19.29 20.70 -9.78
N PRO A 67 -19.95 21.20 -10.84
CA PRO A 67 -21.38 21.09 -10.99
C PRO A 67 -21.81 19.65 -11.34
N GLY A 68 -22.87 19.18 -10.68
CA GLY A 68 -23.54 17.90 -10.93
C GLY A 68 -23.12 16.76 -9.99
N PRO A 69 -23.80 15.59 -10.07
CA PRO A 69 -23.41 14.41 -9.31
C PRO A 69 -22.05 13.92 -9.80
N VAL A 70 -21.13 13.73 -8.85
CA VAL A 70 -19.81 13.15 -9.10
C VAL A 70 -19.84 11.70 -8.64
N GLU A 71 -19.68 10.79 -9.59
CA GLU A 71 -19.60 9.36 -9.29
C GLU A 71 -18.30 9.03 -8.55
N GLY A 72 -18.40 8.10 -7.60
CA GLY A 72 -17.24 7.60 -6.87
C GLY A 72 -16.30 6.83 -7.79
N LYS A 73 -14.99 7.04 -7.61
CA LYS A 73 -13.94 6.41 -8.42
C LYS A 73 -13.29 5.22 -7.72
N ILE A 74 -12.63 4.37 -8.49
CA ILE A 74 -11.82 3.26 -7.99
C ILE A 74 -10.39 3.76 -7.81
N TRP A 75 -9.82 3.50 -6.63
CA TRP A 75 -8.46 3.91 -6.29
C TRP A 75 -7.60 2.67 -6.05
N ILE A 76 -6.55 2.48 -6.84
CA ILE A 76 -5.55 1.42 -6.67
C ILE A 76 -4.31 2.03 -6.03
N MET A 77 -3.95 1.56 -4.85
CA MET A 77 -2.84 2.09 -4.06
C MET A 77 -1.73 1.05 -3.91
N ALA A 78 -0.51 1.45 -4.20
CA ALA A 78 0.66 0.59 -4.05
C ALA A 78 1.09 0.39 -2.58
N THR A 79 0.59 1.24 -1.68
CA THR A 79 0.92 1.21 -0.24
C THR A 79 -0.20 0.61 0.58
N TYR A 80 0.19 0.16 1.77
CA TYR A 80 -0.74 -0.33 2.77
C TYR A 80 -1.73 0.74 3.22
N VAL A 81 -3.02 0.36 3.25
CA VAL A 81 -4.09 1.17 3.83
C VAL A 81 -4.88 0.28 4.79
N ASP A 82 -5.01 0.75 6.04
CA ASP A 82 -5.87 0.13 7.03
C ASP A 82 -7.35 0.37 6.70
N CYS A 83 -8.10 -0.72 6.61
CA CYS A 83 -9.56 -0.71 6.54
C CYS A 83 -10.11 -1.48 7.75
N PRO A 84 -11.19 -1.02 8.40
CA PRO A 84 -12.09 0.04 7.95
C PRO A 84 -11.64 1.47 8.30
N ILE A 85 -11.97 2.42 7.42
CA ILE A 85 -11.79 3.87 7.66
C ILE A 85 -13.16 4.48 7.91
N LYS A 86 -13.31 5.19 9.03
CA LYS A 86 -14.49 6.02 9.33
C LYS A 86 -14.19 7.47 8.98
N SER A 87 -14.70 7.94 7.85
CA SER A 87 -14.60 9.35 7.45
C SER A 87 -15.72 9.71 6.47
N SER A 88 -16.77 10.37 6.97
CA SER A 88 -17.99 10.70 6.22
C SER A 88 -17.79 11.61 5.02
N GLU A 89 -16.90 12.59 5.12
CA GLU A 89 -16.76 13.61 4.07
C GLU A 89 -15.71 13.22 3.01
N ILE A 90 -14.67 12.48 3.43
CA ILE A 90 -13.48 12.19 2.60
C ILE A 90 -13.68 10.93 1.75
N LEU A 91 -14.77 10.18 1.95
CA LEU A 91 -15.07 8.98 1.16
C LEU A 91 -16.16 9.18 0.12
N ARG A 92 -16.75 10.38 0.04
CA ARG A 92 -17.90 10.67 -0.85
C ARG A 92 -17.64 10.37 -2.32
N PHE A 93 -16.42 10.62 -2.82
CA PHE A 93 -16.04 10.39 -4.21
C PHE A 93 -15.20 9.10 -4.40
N VAL A 94 -15.24 8.20 -3.42
CA VAL A 94 -14.53 6.92 -3.45
C VAL A 94 -15.56 5.79 -3.54
N HIS A 95 -15.53 5.03 -4.63
CA HIS A 95 -16.34 3.82 -4.76
C HIS A 95 -15.67 2.63 -4.06
N SER A 96 -14.39 2.41 -4.37
CA SER A 96 -13.58 1.36 -3.73
C SER A 96 -12.10 1.70 -3.73
N ILE A 97 -11.39 1.18 -2.74
CA ILE A 97 -9.93 1.24 -2.62
C ILE A 97 -9.39 -0.18 -2.69
N TRP A 98 -8.41 -0.38 -3.56
CA TRP A 98 -7.69 -1.63 -3.73
C TRP A 98 -6.24 -1.40 -3.37
N ASN A 99 -5.68 -2.24 -2.51
CA ASN A 99 -4.28 -2.14 -2.13
C ASN A 99 -3.59 -3.50 -2.12
N PHE A 100 -2.26 -3.44 -2.15
CA PHE A 100 -1.40 -4.60 -2.03
C PHE A 100 -0.76 -4.58 -0.64
N ALA A 101 -0.95 -5.66 0.12
CA ALA A 101 -0.38 -5.82 1.45
C ALA A 101 0.53 -7.06 1.50
N LEU A 102 1.57 -7.03 2.32
CA LEU A 102 2.45 -8.18 2.52
C LEU A 102 1.71 -9.33 3.21
N GLN A 103 1.90 -10.55 2.71
CA GLN A 103 1.28 -11.74 3.26
C GLN A 103 1.97 -12.16 4.56
N VAL A 104 1.20 -12.15 5.65
CA VAL A 104 1.67 -12.57 6.98
C VAL A 104 1.42 -14.06 7.19
N ARG A 105 2.39 -14.77 7.79
CA ARG A 105 2.21 -16.19 8.19
C ARG A 105 1.22 -16.29 9.35
N LYS A 106 0.21 -17.17 9.21
CA LYS A 106 -0.70 -17.52 10.31
C LYS A 106 0.05 -18.35 11.36
N ARG A 107 0.53 -17.73 12.44
CA ARG A 107 0.98 -18.44 13.66
C ARG A 107 0.01 -18.20 14.81
N ARG A 108 -0.01 -19.11 15.80
CA ARG A 108 -0.76 -18.97 17.06
C ARG A 108 -0.46 -17.60 17.65
N LYS A 109 -1.50 -16.91 18.18
CA LYS A 109 -1.37 -15.64 18.90
C LYS A 109 -0.32 -15.82 19.99
N ASP A 110 0.90 -15.40 19.73
CA ASP A 110 1.93 -15.33 20.74
C ASP A 110 1.71 -13.99 21.42
N TYR A 111 1.04 -14.02 22.57
CA TYR A 111 0.78 -12.85 23.40
C TYR A 111 2.07 -12.24 23.99
N GLY A 112 3.24 -12.78 23.64
CA GLY A 112 4.52 -12.48 24.26
C GLY A 112 5.07 -11.10 23.97
N PHE A 113 4.94 -10.55 22.76
CA PHE A 113 5.62 -9.28 22.44
C PHE A 113 4.97 -8.54 21.27
N GLU A 114 4.26 -7.44 21.58
CA GLU A 114 4.06 -6.33 20.64
C GLU A 114 5.21 -5.33 20.88
N PRO A 115 6.12 -5.13 19.91
CA PRO A 115 7.21 -4.17 20.07
C PRO A 115 6.66 -2.75 19.92
N GLY A 116 6.14 -2.21 21.02
CA GLY A 116 5.83 -0.79 21.12
C GLY A 116 7.09 0.01 21.46
N LEU A 117 7.94 0.29 20.47
CA LEU A 117 8.91 1.38 20.59
C LEU A 117 8.31 2.64 19.92
N PHE A 118 7.30 3.21 20.56
CA PHE A 118 6.86 4.57 20.25
C PHE A 118 7.55 5.54 21.21
N LEU A 119 8.63 6.18 20.74
CA LEU A 119 9.02 7.49 21.23
C LEU A 119 8.30 8.54 20.36
N GLU A 120 6.97 8.58 20.44
CA GLU A 120 6.25 9.73 19.91
C GLU A 120 6.59 10.91 20.83
N HIS A 121 7.22 11.95 20.29
CA HIS A 121 7.63 13.14 21.05
C HIS A 121 6.47 13.83 21.81
N ARG A 122 5.21 13.43 21.56
CA ARG A 122 4.00 13.93 22.23
C ARG A 122 3.21 12.84 22.96
N TYR A 123 3.76 11.63 23.14
CA TYR A 123 3.09 10.56 23.87
C TYR A 123 2.72 11.00 25.29
N GLU A 124 3.65 11.69 25.95
CA GLU A 124 3.47 12.18 27.30
C GLU A 124 2.26 13.12 27.41
N ASP A 125 2.20 14.14 26.55
CA ASP A 125 1.09 15.10 26.51
C ASP A 125 -0.26 14.43 26.19
N LYS A 126 -0.25 13.39 25.35
CA LYS A 126 -1.46 12.66 24.96
C LYS A 126 -1.95 11.70 26.03
N SER A 127 -1.04 11.02 26.73
CA SER A 127 -1.37 9.94 27.67
C SER A 127 -1.47 10.40 29.12
N PHE A 128 -0.79 11.48 29.50
CA PHE A 128 -0.77 11.98 30.87
C PHE A 128 -1.35 13.40 30.96
N ARG A 129 -1.89 13.74 32.13
CA ARG A 129 -2.39 15.10 32.43
C ARG A 129 -1.29 16.07 32.84
N CYS A 130 -0.03 15.71 32.61
CA CYS A 130 1.14 16.49 32.95
C CYS A 130 2.14 16.43 31.80
N SER A 131 3.03 17.42 31.73
CA SER A 131 4.21 17.41 30.86
C SER A 131 5.46 17.49 31.75
N PHE A 132 6.49 16.71 31.44
CA PHE A 132 7.78 16.80 32.12
C PHE A 132 8.60 17.95 31.53
N SER A 133 8.29 19.18 31.91
CA SER A 133 9.03 20.36 31.45
C SER A 133 10.36 20.62 32.19
N LYS A 134 10.78 19.72 33.08
CA LYS A 134 12.00 19.91 33.89
C LYS A 134 13.08 18.91 33.54
N HIS A 135 14.31 19.42 33.50
CA HIS A 135 15.55 18.67 33.27
C HIS A 135 15.67 17.41 34.15
N ILE A 136 16.30 16.35 33.62
CA ILE A 136 16.43 15.01 34.23
C ILE A 136 16.99 15.04 35.66
N PHE A 137 17.78 16.07 36.01
CA PHE A 137 18.41 16.24 37.32
C PHE A 137 17.67 17.21 38.27
N SER A 138 16.46 17.65 37.94
CA SER A 138 15.70 18.58 38.79
C SER A 138 15.12 17.86 40.02
N VAL A 139 15.70 18.12 41.20
CA VAL A 139 15.35 17.45 42.47
C VAL A 139 14.09 18.02 43.15
N LYS A 140 13.54 19.15 42.68
CA LYS A 140 12.34 19.78 43.27
C LYS A 140 11.04 19.47 42.51
N GLY A 141 10.22 18.63 43.16
CA GLY A 141 8.78 18.48 42.92
C GLY A 141 8.41 17.39 41.91
N ARG A 142 8.53 16.11 42.30
CA ARG A 142 7.84 15.02 41.59
C ARG A 142 6.33 15.24 41.75
N ARG A 143 5.68 15.84 40.74
CA ARG A 143 4.21 15.79 40.62
C ARG A 143 3.84 14.36 40.22
N ARG A 144 2.95 13.72 40.97
CA ARG A 144 2.32 12.46 40.55
C ARG A 144 1.45 12.76 39.33
N CYS A 145 1.77 12.14 38.21
CA CYS A 145 1.01 12.28 36.98
C CYS A 145 -0.07 11.21 36.90
N THR A 146 -1.29 11.63 36.61
CA THR A 146 -2.40 10.72 36.37
C THR A 146 -2.54 10.45 34.88
N GLN A 147 -2.65 9.16 34.53
CA GLN A 147 -2.91 8.73 33.15
C GLN A 147 -4.34 9.16 32.77
N LYS A 148 -4.53 9.68 31.55
CA LYS A 148 -5.84 10.16 31.07
C LYS A 148 -6.85 9.03 30.87
N SER A 149 -6.38 7.82 30.56
CA SER A 149 -7.21 6.63 30.32
C SER A 149 -6.52 5.36 30.82
N PRO A 150 -7.26 4.31 31.20
CA PRO A 150 -6.69 3.02 31.58
C PRO A 150 -5.84 2.41 30.45
N LEU A 151 -4.75 1.74 30.82
CA LEU A 151 -3.80 1.12 29.88
C LEU A 151 -4.47 0.12 28.92
N GLU A 152 -5.55 -0.55 29.33
CA GLU A 152 -6.24 -1.56 28.51
C GLU A 152 -6.97 -0.96 27.29
N THR A 153 -7.64 0.18 27.46
CA THR A 153 -8.30 0.88 26.35
C THR A 153 -7.27 1.39 25.34
N GLN A 154 -6.06 1.70 25.81
CA GLN A 154 -4.93 2.10 24.99
C GLN A 154 -4.24 0.91 24.31
N LYS A 155 -4.07 -0.24 24.99
CA LYS A 155 -3.61 -1.51 24.39
C LYS A 155 -4.48 -1.94 23.21
N LYS A 156 -5.81 -1.84 23.33
CA LYS A 156 -6.73 -2.16 22.24
C LYS A 156 -6.63 -1.20 21.06
N ARG A 157 -6.29 0.07 21.31
CA ARG A 157 -6.04 1.07 20.25
C ARG A 157 -4.67 0.86 19.62
N ASN A 158 -3.64 0.63 20.42
CA ASN A 158 -2.26 0.43 20.01
C ASN A 158 -2.08 -0.86 19.19
N SER A 159 -2.72 -1.97 19.57
CA SER A 159 -2.70 -3.22 18.80
C SER A 159 -3.32 -3.09 17.39
N ILE A 160 -4.19 -2.11 17.16
CA ILE A 160 -4.75 -1.81 15.83
C ILE A 160 -3.73 -1.06 14.95
N TRP A 161 -2.91 -0.18 15.54
CA TRP A 161 -1.90 0.60 14.82
C TRP A 161 -0.56 -0.14 14.63
N MET A 162 -0.24 -1.12 15.48
CA MET A 162 1.04 -1.86 15.48
C MET A 162 1.04 -3.14 14.62
N GLY A 163 0.01 -3.36 13.80
CA GLY A 163 -0.08 -4.53 12.92
C GLY A 163 1.05 -4.63 11.87
N ASN A 164 1.82 -3.55 11.65
CA ASN A 164 2.78 -3.46 10.55
C ASN A 164 4.25 -3.54 10.95
N ASP A 165 4.66 -3.41 12.21
CA ASP A 165 6.11 -3.39 12.53
C ASP A 165 6.73 -4.80 12.64
N SER A 166 6.00 -5.82 12.18
CA SER A 166 6.46 -7.20 12.08
C SER A 166 7.71 -7.32 11.22
N TYR A 167 7.80 -6.55 10.14
CA TYR A 167 8.98 -6.54 9.27
C TYR A 167 10.19 -5.97 10.00
N ILE A 168 10.03 -4.91 10.80
CA ILE A 168 11.13 -4.31 11.59
C ILE A 168 11.69 -5.34 12.56
N TYR A 169 10.81 -6.02 13.31
CA TYR A 169 11.23 -7.10 14.21
C TYR A 169 11.96 -8.21 13.44
N SER A 170 11.44 -8.59 12.28
CA SER A 170 12.04 -9.61 11.42
C SER A 170 13.43 -9.18 10.93
N PHE A 171 13.62 -7.91 10.55
CA PHE A 171 14.91 -7.34 10.16
C PHE A 171 15.91 -7.32 11.31
N ILE A 172 15.49 -6.92 12.52
CA ILE A 172 16.38 -6.91 13.70
C ILE A 172 16.79 -8.33 14.08
N LEU A 173 15.84 -9.26 14.14
CA LEU A 173 16.11 -10.66 14.48
C LEU A 173 17.09 -11.28 13.48
N THR A 174 16.85 -11.03 12.20
CA THR A 174 17.73 -11.40 11.10
C THR A 174 19.15 -10.86 11.29
N LEU A 175 19.29 -9.57 11.58
CA LEU A 175 20.59 -8.93 11.81
C LEU A 175 21.33 -9.60 12.97
N ALA A 176 20.62 -9.87 14.06
CA ALA A 176 21.17 -10.56 15.22
C ALA A 176 21.66 -11.99 14.89
N HIS A 177 20.88 -12.76 14.11
CA HIS A 177 21.28 -14.10 13.67
C HIS A 177 22.51 -14.08 12.77
N ALA A 178 22.55 -13.19 11.79
CA ALA A 178 23.69 -13.05 10.90
C ALA A 178 24.95 -12.62 11.66
N LEU A 179 24.82 -11.72 12.66
CA LEU A 179 25.93 -11.26 13.49
C LEU A 179 26.46 -12.40 14.37
N ASN A 180 25.57 -13.18 14.96
CA ASN A 180 25.93 -14.36 15.75
C ASN A 180 26.67 -15.40 14.88
N ALA A 181 26.19 -15.66 13.66
CA ALA A 181 26.85 -16.56 12.73
C ALA A 181 28.25 -16.07 12.33
N ALA A 182 28.39 -14.76 12.05
CA ALA A 182 29.67 -14.13 11.75
C ALA A 182 30.64 -14.26 12.94
N TYR A 183 30.18 -13.95 14.15
CA TYR A 183 30.94 -14.07 15.39
C TYR A 183 31.43 -15.52 15.62
N LEU A 184 30.53 -16.51 15.50
CA LEU A 184 30.86 -17.93 15.66
C LEU A 184 31.85 -18.44 14.61
N SER A 185 31.79 -17.91 13.38
CA SER A 185 32.74 -18.28 12.32
C SER A 185 34.16 -17.76 12.62
N VAL A 186 34.26 -16.53 13.14
CA VAL A 186 35.55 -15.91 13.50
C VAL A 186 36.13 -16.56 14.74
N SER A 187 35.31 -16.90 15.74
CA SER A 187 35.77 -17.58 16.95
C SER A 187 36.26 -19.01 16.68
N ARG A 188 35.60 -19.75 15.78
CA ARG A 188 36.06 -21.07 15.33
C ARG A 188 37.41 -21.00 14.59
N ARG A 189 37.63 -19.98 13.76
CA ARG A 189 38.93 -19.73 13.09
C ARG A 189 40.03 -19.25 14.06
N ARG A 190 39.66 -18.62 15.19
CA ARG A 190 40.59 -18.05 16.18
C ARG A 190 40.84 -18.92 17.42
N ARG A 191 40.52 -20.22 17.40
CA ARG A 191 40.87 -21.17 18.49
C ARG A 191 42.38 -21.29 18.79
N VAL A 192 43.25 -20.47 18.20
CA VAL A 192 44.71 -20.44 18.46
C VAL A 192 45.18 -19.22 19.25
N LYS A 193 44.35 -18.21 19.57
CA LYS A 193 44.81 -17.13 20.48
C LYS A 193 43.67 -16.50 21.27
N TYR A 194 43.66 -16.76 22.57
CA TYR A 194 42.86 -16.04 23.57
C TYR A 194 43.21 -14.56 23.51
N ILE A 195 42.35 -13.76 22.90
CA ILE A 195 42.36 -12.30 23.04
C ILE A 195 41.03 -11.96 23.71
N PHE A 196 41.10 -11.50 24.96
CA PHE A 196 39.96 -10.95 25.69
C PHE A 196 39.44 -9.72 24.94
N GLY A 197 38.33 -9.89 24.23
CA GLY A 197 37.64 -8.84 23.50
C GLY A 197 36.76 -9.42 22.39
N ALA A 198 35.52 -8.94 22.28
CA ALA A 198 34.66 -9.31 21.15
C ALA A 198 35.40 -8.99 19.84
N PRO A 199 35.46 -9.92 18.86
CA PRO A 199 36.08 -9.65 17.57
C PRO A 199 35.40 -8.43 16.94
N ARG A 200 36.18 -7.40 16.61
CA ARG A 200 35.69 -6.28 15.79
C ARG A 200 35.39 -6.81 14.39
N LEU A 201 34.12 -7.12 14.13
CA LEU A 201 33.63 -7.47 12.81
C LEU A 201 33.57 -6.21 11.96
N GLN A 202 34.17 -6.27 10.77
CA GLN A 202 34.09 -5.19 9.80
C GLN A 202 32.82 -5.33 8.95
N PRO A 203 32.18 -4.24 8.51
CA PRO A 203 30.92 -4.29 7.76
C PRO A 203 30.96 -5.22 6.53
N TRP A 204 32.06 -5.25 5.77
CA TRP A 204 32.16 -6.12 4.59
C TRP A 204 32.20 -7.62 4.95
N GLN A 205 32.69 -7.99 6.14
CA GLN A 205 32.75 -9.37 6.61
C GLN A 205 31.36 -9.93 6.93
N PHE A 206 30.35 -9.07 7.00
CA PHE A 206 28.97 -9.40 7.32
C PHE A 206 28.15 -9.84 6.10
N HIS A 207 28.40 -9.28 4.92
CA HIS A 207 27.62 -9.53 3.71
C HIS A 207 27.44 -11.01 3.35
N PRO A 208 28.46 -11.89 3.46
CA PRO A 208 28.27 -13.31 3.15
C PRO A 208 27.30 -14.03 4.09
N PHE A 209 27.16 -13.55 5.33
CA PHE A 209 26.20 -14.10 6.29
C PHE A 209 24.80 -13.58 6.03
N LEU A 210 24.68 -12.37 5.49
CA LEU A 210 23.40 -11.84 5.02
C LEU A 210 22.93 -12.45 3.69
N ALA A 211 23.83 -13.00 2.88
CA ALA A 211 23.44 -13.64 1.62
C ALA A 211 22.87 -15.06 1.82
N LYS A 212 22.98 -15.63 3.02
CA LYS A 212 22.49 -16.98 3.30
C LYS A 212 21.00 -16.98 3.53
N ASN A 213 20.26 -17.78 2.76
CA ASN A 213 18.79 -17.85 2.69
C ASN A 213 18.04 -18.19 4.00
N GLU A 214 18.70 -18.24 5.17
CA GLU A 214 18.11 -18.57 6.48
C GLU A 214 17.11 -17.51 6.98
N PHE A 215 17.04 -16.35 6.34
CA PHE A 215 16.08 -15.25 6.57
C PHE A 215 14.62 -15.74 6.56
N TRP A 216 14.32 -16.74 5.72
CA TRP A 216 12.95 -17.22 5.49
C TRP A 216 12.25 -17.75 6.76
N ASN A 217 13.01 -18.18 7.77
CA ASN A 217 12.46 -18.76 8.99
C ASN A 217 12.04 -17.73 10.04
N PHE A 218 12.67 -16.56 10.03
CA PHE A 218 12.51 -15.55 11.09
C PHE A 218 11.45 -14.50 10.76
N SER A 219 11.14 -14.33 9.48
CA SER A 219 10.18 -13.33 9.05
C SER A 219 8.73 -13.74 9.36
N ARG A 220 8.00 -12.85 10.02
CA ARG A 220 6.53 -12.95 10.18
C ARG A 220 5.83 -12.80 8.83
N ASP A 221 6.42 -12.00 7.95
CA ASP A 221 5.96 -11.74 6.59
C ASP A 221 6.66 -12.72 5.63
N LYS A 222 5.98 -13.19 4.59
CA LYS A 222 6.58 -14.10 3.61
C LYS A 222 7.56 -13.35 2.68
N LEU A 223 8.71 -12.99 3.24
CA LEU A 223 9.81 -12.28 2.59
C LEU A 223 10.92 -13.27 2.22
N TYR A 224 11.54 -13.05 1.07
CA TYR A 224 12.58 -13.87 0.47
C TYR A 224 13.70 -12.96 -0.03
N LEU A 225 14.95 -13.32 0.23
CA LEU A 225 16.10 -12.61 -0.31
C LEU A 225 16.51 -13.27 -1.62
N LYS A 226 16.53 -12.49 -2.70
CA LYS A 226 17.02 -12.93 -3.99
C LYS A 226 18.56 -12.98 -4.00
N PRO A 227 19.16 -13.76 -4.93
CA PRO A 227 20.62 -13.86 -5.04
C PRO A 227 21.31 -12.52 -5.34
N ASP A 228 20.60 -11.56 -5.94
CA ASP A 228 21.04 -10.19 -6.20
C ASP A 228 21.01 -9.28 -4.96
N GLY A 229 20.44 -9.75 -3.85
CA GLY A 229 20.27 -8.99 -2.60
C GLY A 229 18.94 -8.27 -2.47
N ASP A 230 18.05 -8.37 -3.45
CA ASP A 230 16.71 -7.76 -3.38
C ASP A 230 15.77 -8.57 -2.49
N VAL A 231 14.90 -7.89 -1.75
CA VAL A 231 13.87 -8.54 -0.93
C VAL A 231 12.57 -8.64 -1.72
N GLU A 232 12.08 -9.86 -1.91
CA GLU A 232 10.79 -10.16 -2.54
C GLU A 232 9.79 -10.64 -1.49
N GLY A 233 8.53 -10.23 -1.62
CA GLY A 233 7.47 -10.61 -0.68
C GLY A 233 6.24 -11.14 -1.39
N ASP A 234 5.58 -12.14 -0.80
CA ASP A 234 4.25 -12.54 -1.26
C ASP A 234 3.24 -11.42 -0.93
N LEU A 235 2.52 -10.96 -1.94
CA LEU A 235 1.51 -9.91 -1.80
C LEU A 235 0.09 -10.51 -1.79
N MET A 236 -0.77 -9.93 -0.95
CA MET A 236 -2.21 -10.12 -0.97
C MET A 236 -2.87 -8.87 -1.57
N ILE A 237 -3.91 -9.07 -2.37
CA ILE A 237 -4.80 -8.02 -2.84
C ILE A 237 -5.90 -7.85 -1.80
N ARG A 238 -6.08 -6.63 -1.30
CA ARG A 238 -7.16 -6.29 -0.37
C ARG A 238 -8.08 -5.25 -1.01
N SER A 239 -9.38 -5.49 -0.91
CA SER A 239 -10.41 -4.58 -1.41
C SER A 239 -11.23 -3.99 -0.26
N CYS A 240 -11.43 -2.69 -0.32
CA CYS A 240 -12.29 -1.93 0.60
C CYS A 240 -13.35 -1.19 -0.22
N ARG A 241 -14.61 -1.31 0.16
CA ARG A 241 -15.74 -0.72 -0.58
C ARG A 241 -16.47 0.27 0.31
N ALA A 242 -16.89 1.38 -0.27
CA ALA A 242 -17.76 2.33 0.42
C ALA A 242 -19.14 1.68 0.63
N SER A 243 -19.61 1.68 1.87
CA SER A 243 -20.93 1.16 2.22
C SER A 243 -22.03 2.10 1.71
N ALA A 244 -23.06 1.56 1.05
CA ALA A 244 -24.17 2.34 0.51
C ALA A 244 -25.17 2.81 1.60
N LYS A 245 -25.18 2.16 2.76
CA LYS A 245 -26.06 2.50 3.89
C LYS A 245 -25.54 3.70 4.68
N ASP A 246 -24.21 3.77 4.81
CA ASP A 246 -23.49 4.86 5.46
C ASP A 246 -22.33 5.23 4.54
N ASN A 247 -22.45 6.32 3.76
CA ASN A 247 -21.38 6.91 2.92
C ASN A 247 -20.09 7.29 3.69
N SER A 248 -19.96 6.83 4.93
CA SER A 248 -18.96 7.20 5.93
C SER A 248 -18.04 6.06 6.37
N VAL A 249 -18.24 4.84 5.87
CA VAL A 249 -17.41 3.68 6.22
C VAL A 249 -16.93 2.93 4.98
N LEU A 250 -15.60 2.82 4.84
CA LEU A 250 -15.00 1.81 3.97
C LEU A 250 -14.99 0.49 4.70
N GLU A 251 -15.77 -0.47 4.20
CA GLU A 251 -15.80 -1.82 4.73
C GLU A 251 -14.80 -2.69 3.99
N LYS A 252 -14.09 -3.53 4.74
CA LYS A 252 -13.23 -4.54 4.16
C LYS A 252 -14.11 -5.59 3.49
N VAL A 253 -13.94 -5.80 2.19
CA VAL A 253 -14.69 -6.80 1.44
C VAL A 253 -13.95 -8.13 1.52
N GLU A 254 -12.73 -8.21 1.00
CA GLU A 254 -12.03 -9.49 0.92
C GLU A 254 -10.50 -9.34 0.79
N ASN A 255 -9.79 -10.44 1.06
CA ASN A 255 -8.35 -10.59 0.81
C ASN A 255 -8.12 -11.73 -0.19
N PHE A 256 -7.41 -11.45 -1.28
CA PHE A 256 -7.03 -12.43 -2.28
C PHE A 256 -5.53 -12.65 -2.27
N ASP A 257 -5.11 -13.87 -1.95
CA ASP A 257 -3.72 -14.29 -2.04
C ASP A 257 -3.40 -14.72 -3.47
N ARG A 258 -2.24 -14.31 -4.01
CA ARG A 258 -1.83 -14.67 -5.39
C ARG A 258 -1.89 -16.18 -5.66
N GLN A 259 -1.38 -17.00 -4.74
CA GLN A 259 -1.42 -18.46 -4.86
C GLN A 259 -2.85 -19.01 -4.89
N ARG A 260 -3.77 -18.40 -4.12
CA ARG A 260 -5.18 -18.79 -4.11
C ARG A 260 -5.86 -18.41 -5.42
N LEU A 261 -5.53 -17.26 -6.01
CA LEU A 261 -6.10 -16.86 -7.31
C LEU A 261 -5.67 -17.78 -8.46
N VAL A 262 -4.44 -18.32 -8.40
CA VAL A 262 -3.95 -19.25 -9.43
C VAL A 262 -4.53 -20.66 -9.23
N ASN A 263 -4.61 -21.13 -7.99
CA ASN A 263 -4.92 -22.54 -7.69
C ASN A 263 -6.40 -22.80 -7.36
N ASN A 264 -7.21 -21.76 -7.14
CA ASN A 264 -8.60 -21.90 -6.69
C ASN A 264 -9.55 -21.14 -7.63
N GLN A 265 -10.34 -21.90 -8.41
CA GLN A 265 -11.33 -21.37 -9.35
C GLN A 265 -12.47 -20.60 -8.65
N ASP A 266 -12.82 -20.94 -7.40
CA ASP A 266 -13.86 -20.23 -6.64
C ASP A 266 -13.39 -18.84 -6.25
N ALA A 267 -12.13 -18.70 -5.80
CA ALA A 267 -11.55 -17.41 -5.46
C ALA A 267 -11.45 -16.49 -6.69
N LEU A 268 -11.10 -17.05 -7.85
CA LEU A 268 -11.12 -16.34 -9.13
C LEU A 268 -12.55 -15.90 -9.50
N SER A 269 -13.54 -16.76 -9.28
CA SER A 269 -14.95 -16.48 -9.59
C SER A 269 -15.52 -15.39 -8.68
N GLN A 270 -15.19 -15.41 -7.39
CA GLN A 270 -15.53 -14.34 -6.44
C GLN A 270 -14.91 -13.01 -6.85
N LEU A 271 -13.62 -13.01 -7.22
CA LEU A 271 -12.95 -11.82 -7.73
C LEU A 271 -13.63 -11.27 -8.99
N LYS A 272 -13.98 -12.14 -9.95
CA LYS A 272 -14.72 -11.75 -11.15
C LYS A 272 -16.09 -11.16 -10.83
N LEU A 273 -16.80 -11.72 -9.85
CA LEU A 273 -18.09 -11.18 -9.40
C LEU A 273 -17.94 -9.79 -8.80
N LEU A 274 -16.89 -9.56 -8.00
CA LEU A 274 -16.57 -8.23 -7.47
C LEU A 274 -16.30 -7.24 -8.61
N TRP A 275 -15.52 -7.63 -9.61
CA TRP A 275 -15.22 -6.78 -10.77
C TRP A 275 -16.44 -6.42 -11.61
N LYS A 276 -17.42 -7.33 -11.77
CA LYS A 276 -18.68 -7.03 -12.45
C LYS A 276 -19.48 -5.90 -11.79
N SER A 277 -19.26 -5.67 -10.49
CA SER A 277 -19.94 -4.60 -9.74
C SER A 277 -19.19 -3.26 -9.75
N LEU A 278 -18.03 -3.19 -10.43
CA LEU A 278 -17.21 -2.00 -10.54
C LEU A 278 -17.59 -1.17 -11.79
N PRO A 279 -17.47 0.17 -11.74
CA PRO A 279 -17.67 1.00 -12.93
C PRO A 279 -16.65 0.68 -14.02
N GLU A 280 -17.11 0.60 -15.27
CA GLU A 280 -16.24 0.41 -16.43
C GLU A 280 -15.41 1.68 -16.71
N SER A 281 -14.15 1.51 -17.14
CA SER A 281 -13.26 2.63 -17.48
C SER A 281 -12.69 2.44 -18.89
N LYS A 282 -13.55 2.56 -19.92
CA LYS A 282 -13.17 2.46 -21.33
C LYS A 282 -13.23 3.84 -22.00
N CYS A 283 -12.33 4.07 -22.96
CA CYS A 283 -12.26 5.33 -23.69
C CYS A 283 -13.16 5.36 -24.94
N GLY A 284 -13.19 4.24 -25.68
CA GLY A 284 -14.11 4.01 -26.79
C GLY A 284 -15.13 2.91 -26.45
N GLU A 285 -16.31 3.01 -27.05
CA GLU A 285 -17.33 1.96 -26.96
C GLU A 285 -16.96 0.75 -27.83
N ASN A 286 -17.69 -0.35 -27.70
CA ASN A 286 -17.52 -1.48 -28.62
C ASN A 286 -18.20 -1.13 -29.95
N CYS A 287 -17.44 -1.15 -31.05
CA CYS A 287 -18.03 -0.96 -32.37
C CYS A 287 -18.89 -2.16 -32.75
N HIS A 288 -20.11 -1.88 -33.18
CA HIS A 288 -21.03 -2.88 -33.71
C HIS A 288 -20.63 -3.32 -35.11
N PRO A 289 -21.12 -4.48 -35.59
CA PRO A 289 -20.91 -4.90 -36.97
C PRO A 289 -21.34 -3.80 -37.96
N GLY A 290 -20.56 -3.62 -39.03
CA GLY A 290 -20.72 -2.51 -39.97
C GLY A 290 -19.98 -1.22 -39.59
N PHE A 291 -19.36 -1.16 -38.41
CA PHE A 291 -18.48 -0.06 -38.00
C PHE A 291 -17.04 -0.54 -37.80
N VAL A 292 -16.09 0.36 -38.03
CA VAL A 292 -14.64 0.16 -37.81
C VAL A 292 -14.13 1.19 -36.80
N LYS A 293 -13.10 0.80 -36.05
CA LYS A 293 -12.43 1.70 -35.13
C LYS A 293 -11.57 2.72 -35.87
N GLN A 294 -11.86 4.00 -35.66
CA GLN A 294 -11.01 5.09 -36.08
C GLN A 294 -10.37 5.74 -34.86
N VAL A 295 -9.04 5.64 -34.73
CA VAL A 295 -8.30 6.25 -33.63
C VAL A 295 -8.46 7.76 -33.69
N ARG A 296 -8.76 8.38 -32.55
CA ARG A 296 -8.88 9.83 -32.45
C ARG A 296 -7.51 10.48 -32.58
N GLU A 297 -7.43 11.51 -33.42
CA GLU A 297 -6.19 12.23 -33.65
C GLU A 297 -5.71 12.90 -32.36
N GLY A 298 -4.45 12.64 -31.97
CA GLY A 298 -3.86 13.17 -30.73
C GLY A 298 -4.21 12.42 -29.44
N GLU A 299 -5.04 11.36 -29.47
CA GLU A 299 -5.37 10.54 -28.29
C GLU A 299 -4.67 9.16 -28.30
N PRO A 300 -4.60 8.44 -27.16
CA PRO A 300 -4.05 7.08 -27.11
C PRO A 300 -4.84 6.10 -27.99
N VAL A 301 -4.19 5.03 -28.46
CA VAL A 301 -4.75 4.05 -29.43
C VAL A 301 -6.06 3.39 -28.98
N CYS A 302 -6.32 3.27 -27.67
CA CYS A 302 -7.58 2.74 -27.14
C CYS A 302 -8.76 3.73 -27.17
N CYS A 303 -8.51 5.00 -27.53
CA CYS A 303 -9.51 6.02 -27.69
C CYS A 303 -9.82 6.14 -29.19
N TYR A 304 -10.98 5.65 -29.57
CA TYR A 304 -11.40 5.56 -30.95
C TYR A 304 -12.90 5.85 -31.06
N ASP A 305 -13.31 6.28 -32.24
CA ASP A 305 -14.70 6.40 -32.65
C ASP A 305 -15.07 5.23 -33.56
N CYS A 306 -16.33 4.83 -33.49
CA CYS A 306 -16.88 3.81 -34.38
C CYS A 306 -17.46 4.52 -35.61
N VAL A 307 -16.80 4.35 -36.76
CA VAL A 307 -17.23 4.94 -38.03
C VAL A 307 -17.74 3.87 -38.98
N PRO A 308 -18.72 4.16 -39.86
CA PRO A 308 -19.21 3.18 -40.82
C PRO A 308 -18.08 2.63 -41.68
N CYS A 309 -18.19 1.35 -42.05
CA CYS A 309 -17.27 0.74 -42.99
C CYS A 309 -17.23 1.54 -44.31
N PRO A 310 -16.04 1.86 -44.85
CA PRO A 310 -15.96 2.44 -46.17
C PRO A 310 -16.54 1.50 -47.23
N GLU A 311 -17.01 2.08 -48.34
CA GLU A 311 -17.63 1.31 -49.42
C GLU A 311 -16.74 0.14 -49.86
N GLY A 312 -17.35 -1.04 -49.96
CA GLY A 312 -16.65 -2.28 -50.32
C GLY A 312 -15.98 -3.03 -49.16
N THR A 313 -16.11 -2.55 -47.92
CA THR A 313 -15.59 -3.26 -46.72
C THR A 313 -16.71 -3.67 -45.77
N ILE A 314 -16.50 -4.76 -45.02
CA ILE A 314 -17.48 -5.30 -44.07
C ILE A 314 -16.77 -5.62 -42.76
N SER A 315 -17.27 -5.10 -41.65
CA SER A 315 -16.91 -5.50 -40.29
C SER A 315 -17.97 -6.47 -39.75
N THR A 316 -17.60 -7.74 -39.59
CA THR A 316 -18.53 -8.81 -39.16
C THR A 316 -18.46 -9.12 -37.67
N GLN A 317 -17.49 -8.58 -36.95
CA GLN A 317 -17.25 -8.85 -35.53
C GLN A 317 -17.36 -7.58 -34.70
N GLU A 318 -17.93 -7.69 -33.50
CA GLU A 318 -17.94 -6.60 -32.53
C GLU A 318 -16.51 -6.31 -32.04
N GLY A 319 -16.12 -5.03 -32.07
CA GLY A 319 -14.83 -4.58 -31.58
C GLY A 319 -13.63 -4.83 -32.52
N GLY A 320 -13.87 -5.09 -33.81
CA GLY A 320 -12.85 -5.12 -34.87
C GLY A 320 -12.17 -3.78 -35.09
#